data_AF-A0A7J3XKZ4-F1
#
_entry.id   AF-A0A7J3XKZ4-F1
#
_cell.length_a   1.000
_cell.length_b   1.000
_cell.length_c   1.000
_cell.angle_alpha   90.00
_cell.angle_beta   90.00
_cell.angle_gamma   90.00
#
_symmetry.space_group_name_H-M   'P 1'
#
loop_
_entity.id
_entity.type
_entity.pdbx_description
1 polymer ?
#
loop_
_entity_poly.entity_id
_entity_poly.type
_entity_poly.pdbx_seq_one_letter_code
_entity_poly.pdbx_strand_id
1 'polypeptide(L)'
;MAKVLLRVRTVKNDVRAVMNMKYDEGVEVAAKKLGMNVAYTEKGDVSSEEAVIEAIAAAFRKYNDLDVVFDKGGVGLEPMTYVFGKSATDVVRKALRIARSYIG
;
A
#
# COMPACT_ATOMS: atom_id res chain seq x y z
N MET A 1 -4.81 -5.99 -8.95
CA MET A 1 -3.61 -5.11 -8.96
C MET A 1 -3.65 -3.96 -9.99
N ALA A 2 -3.89 -4.22 -11.29
CA ALA A 2 -3.93 -3.15 -12.30
C ALA A 2 -4.98 -2.06 -11.98
N LYS A 3 -6.16 -2.46 -11.48
CA LYS A 3 -7.23 -1.55 -11.04
C LYS A 3 -6.75 -0.56 -9.96
N VAL A 4 -6.00 -1.02 -8.95
CA VAL A 4 -5.44 -0.19 -7.88
C VAL A 4 -4.56 0.91 -8.48
N LEU A 5 -3.60 0.54 -9.34
CA LEU A 5 -2.70 1.50 -9.97
C LEU A 5 -3.46 2.51 -10.82
N LEU A 6 -4.37 2.04 -11.68
CA LEU A 6 -5.17 2.91 -12.55
C LEU A 6 -5.98 3.90 -11.72
N ARG A 7 -6.59 3.44 -10.63
CA ARG A 7 -7.37 4.32 -9.75
C ARG A 7 -6.50 5.33 -9.03
N VAL A 8 -5.40 4.92 -8.41
CA VAL A 8 -4.48 5.84 -7.72
C VAL A 8 -3.93 6.89 -8.68
N ARG A 9 -3.63 6.51 -9.93
CA ARG A 9 -3.15 7.45 -10.94
C ARG A 9 -4.12 8.58 -11.27
N THR A 10 -5.42 8.38 -11.08
CA THR A 10 -6.40 9.47 -11.27
C THR A 10 -6.28 10.58 -10.23
N VAL A 11 -5.66 10.32 -9.07
CA VAL A 11 -5.47 11.30 -7.98
C VAL A 11 -4.00 11.65 -7.77
N LYS A 12 -3.07 10.79 -8.19
CA LYS A 12 -1.63 10.94 -7.99
C LYS A 12 -0.86 10.43 -9.21
N ASN A 13 -0.56 11.34 -10.14
CA ASN A 13 -0.02 11.03 -11.47
C ASN A 13 1.43 10.51 -11.49
N ASP A 14 2.21 10.76 -10.45
CA ASP A 14 3.61 10.32 -10.33
C ASP A 14 3.76 8.88 -9.83
N VAL A 15 2.71 8.29 -9.26
CA VAL A 15 2.66 6.85 -8.97
C VAL A 15 2.50 6.08 -10.27
N ARG A 16 3.49 5.25 -10.62
CA ARG A 16 3.49 4.46 -11.87
C ARG A 16 3.63 2.97 -11.67
N ALA A 17 3.85 2.52 -10.46
CA ALA A 17 3.91 1.11 -10.11
C ALA A 17 3.34 0.87 -8.71
N VAL A 18 2.84 -0.34 -8.51
CA VAL A 18 2.37 -0.86 -7.24
C VAL A 18 2.68 -2.35 -7.17
N MET A 19 2.96 -2.85 -5.97
CA MET A 19 3.13 -4.26 -5.65
C MET A 19 2.31 -4.59 -4.41
N ASN A 20 1.60 -5.72 -4.42
CA ASN A 20 1.12 -6.32 -3.17
C ASN A 20 2.23 -7.13 -2.50
N MET A 21 2.24 -7.06 -1.19
CA MET A 21 2.98 -7.95 -0.30
C MET A 21 2.03 -8.40 0.80
N LYS A 22 2.32 -9.53 1.43
CA LYS A 22 1.58 -9.96 2.61
C LYS A 22 1.50 -8.83 3.64
N TYR A 23 0.38 -8.76 4.35
CA TYR A 23 0.30 -7.96 5.56
C TYR A 23 0.66 -8.81 6.76
N ASP A 24 1.55 -8.28 7.61
CA ASP A 24 1.66 -8.67 9.01
C ASP A 24 2.18 -7.48 9.83
N GLU A 25 2.07 -7.56 11.15
CA GLU A 25 2.48 -6.47 12.05
C GLU A 25 3.99 -6.18 11.94
N GLY A 26 4.81 -7.19 11.67
CA GLY A 26 6.26 -7.03 11.48
C GLY A 26 6.60 -6.26 10.21
N VAL A 27 5.89 -6.51 9.10
CA VAL A 27 6.01 -5.73 7.86
C VAL A 27 5.66 -4.26 8.11
N GLU A 28 4.60 -4.01 8.88
CA GLU A 28 4.19 -2.66 9.25
C GLU A 28 5.27 -1.95 10.09
N VAL A 29 5.80 -2.63 11.10
CA VAL A 29 6.90 -2.12 11.94
C VAL A 29 8.15 -1.85 11.12
N ALA A 30 8.52 -2.75 10.21
CA ALA A 30 9.68 -2.60 9.33
C ALA A 30 9.55 -1.36 8.42
N ALA A 31 8.41 -1.17 7.76
CA ALA A 31 8.17 0.01 6.92
C ALA A 31 8.28 1.33 7.72
N LYS A 32 7.69 1.37 8.92
CA LYS A 32 7.78 2.52 9.83
C LYS A 32 9.22 2.79 10.28
N LYS A 33 9.96 1.76 10.67
CA LYS A 33 11.39 1.87 11.07
C LYS A 33 12.26 2.43 9.94
N LEU A 34 11.93 2.11 8.69
CA LEU A 34 12.63 2.59 7.51
C LEU A 34 12.28 4.04 7.11
N GLY A 35 11.40 4.70 7.86
CA GLY A 35 10.96 6.08 7.62
C GLY A 35 10.08 6.23 6.38
N MET A 36 9.37 5.17 5.98
CA MET A 36 8.47 5.24 4.83
C MET A 36 7.20 6.00 5.16
N ASN A 37 6.64 6.69 4.16
CA ASN A 37 5.33 7.33 4.29
C ASN A 37 4.24 6.27 4.20
N VAL A 38 3.61 5.97 5.34
CA VAL A 38 2.60 4.91 5.44
C VAL A 38 1.22 5.47 5.71
N ALA A 39 0.20 4.85 5.11
CA ALA A 39 -1.20 5.08 5.43
C ALA A 39 -1.95 3.76 5.60
N TYR A 40 -3.20 3.85 6.02
CA TYR A 40 -4.10 2.73 6.20
C TYR A 40 -5.38 2.99 5.43
N THR A 41 -6.00 1.94 4.91
CA THR A 41 -7.41 2.03 4.52
C THR A 41 -8.24 2.28 5.78
N GLU A 42 -9.24 3.16 5.69
CA GLU A 42 -10.11 3.41 6.84
C GLU A 42 -10.90 2.15 7.18
N LYS A 43 -11.05 1.85 8.48
CA LYS A 43 -11.88 0.73 8.94
C LYS A 43 -13.35 1.06 8.68
N GLY A 44 -13.87 0.60 7.55
CA GLY A 44 -15.31 0.61 7.25
C GLY A 44 -15.57 -0.45 6.21
N ASP A 45 -16.54 -1.33 6.47
CA ASP A 45 -16.94 -2.52 5.69
C ASP A 45 -16.29 -2.65 4.31
N VAL A 46 -15.02 -3.02 4.31
CA VAL A 46 -14.31 -3.40 3.10
C VAL A 46 -14.85 -4.78 2.76
N SER A 47 -15.94 -4.78 2.01
CA SER A 47 -16.73 -5.94 1.63
C SER A 47 -16.43 -6.41 0.20
N SER A 48 -15.57 -5.66 -0.50
CA SER A 48 -15.16 -5.95 -1.88
C SER A 48 -13.78 -5.39 -2.22
N GLU A 49 -13.17 -5.93 -3.29
CA GLU A 49 -11.92 -5.40 -3.85
C GLU A 49 -12.08 -3.94 -4.31
N GLU A 50 -13.23 -3.58 -4.87
CA GLU A 50 -13.57 -2.21 -5.27
C GLU A 50 -13.55 -1.24 -4.09
N ALA A 51 -14.05 -1.64 -2.91
CA ALA A 51 -13.99 -0.82 -1.70
C ALA A 51 -12.53 -0.58 -1.26
N VAL A 52 -11.67 -1.61 -1.30
CA VAL A 52 -10.22 -1.46 -1.03
C VAL A 52 -9.60 -0.45 -1.98
N ILE A 53 -9.88 -0.57 -3.29
CA ILE A 53 -9.32 0.30 -4.32
C ILE A 53 -9.70 1.77 -4.06
N GLU A 54 -10.95 2.04 -3.71
CA GLU A 54 -11.41 3.40 -3.37
C GLU A 54 -10.79 3.92 -2.06
N ALA A 55 -10.67 3.07 -1.05
CA ALA A 55 -10.03 3.43 0.22
C ALA A 55 -8.55 3.80 0.04
N ILE A 56 -7.81 3.04 -0.78
CA ILE A 56 -6.43 3.36 -1.16
C ILE A 56 -6.37 4.72 -1.88
N ALA A 57 -7.26 4.96 -2.84
CA ALA A 57 -7.31 6.23 -3.54
C ALA A 57 -7.65 7.41 -2.62
N ALA A 58 -8.54 7.20 -1.63
CA ALA A 58 -8.85 8.17 -0.59
C ALA A 58 -7.62 8.47 0.28
N ALA A 59 -6.82 7.46 0.64
CA ALA A 59 -5.57 7.66 1.36
C ALA A 59 -4.59 8.58 0.58
N PHE A 60 -4.45 8.37 -0.73
CA PHE A 60 -3.63 9.25 -1.59
C PHE A 60 -4.19 10.67 -1.76
N ARG A 61 -5.49 10.89 -1.57
CA ARG A 61 -6.06 12.26 -1.53
C ARG A 61 -5.76 12.97 -0.22
N LYS A 62 -5.72 12.22 0.88
CA LYS A 62 -5.53 12.75 2.24
C LYS A 62 -4.06 13.01 2.54
N TYR A 63 -3.19 12.11 2.10
CA TYR A 63 -1.75 12.15 2.37
C TYR A 63 -1.00 12.28 1.05
N ASN A 64 -0.13 13.27 0.98
CA ASN A 64 0.77 13.40 -0.16
C ASN A 64 1.95 12.40 -0.01
N ASP A 65 2.44 11.88 -1.14
CA ASP A 65 3.67 11.08 -1.24
C ASP A 65 3.72 9.79 -0.41
N LEU A 66 2.67 8.97 -0.45
CA LEU A 66 2.65 7.65 0.20
C LEU A 66 3.57 6.63 -0.49
N ASP A 67 4.32 5.90 0.33
CA ASP A 67 5.13 4.75 -0.07
C ASP A 67 4.37 3.43 0.11
N VAL A 68 3.59 3.32 1.20
CA VAL A 68 2.89 2.09 1.58
C VAL A 68 1.48 2.40 2.05
N VAL A 69 0.51 1.60 1.62
CA VAL A 69 -0.84 1.57 2.20
C VAL A 69 -1.09 0.18 2.77
N PHE A 70 -1.44 0.11 4.04
CA PHE A 70 -1.84 -1.12 4.71
C PHE A 70 -3.35 -1.26 4.71
N ASP A 71 -3.84 -2.40 4.22
CA ASP A 71 -5.23 -2.81 4.34
C ASP A 71 -5.31 -3.97 5.32
N LYS A 72 -6.14 -3.83 6.36
CA LYS A 72 -6.27 -4.83 7.43
C LYS A 72 -7.26 -5.95 7.07
N GLY A 73 -7.72 -6.01 5.82
CA GLY A 73 -8.73 -6.95 5.38
C GLY A 73 -10.12 -6.64 5.95
N GLY A 74 -11.05 -7.54 5.64
CA GLY A 74 -12.45 -7.44 6.01
C GLY A 74 -13.11 -8.82 5.91
N VAL A 75 -14.43 -8.88 6.01
CA VAL A 75 -15.15 -10.15 5.90
C VAL A 75 -14.91 -10.76 4.50
N GLY A 76 -14.17 -11.86 4.44
CA GLY A 76 -13.82 -12.55 3.20
C GLY A 76 -12.66 -11.92 2.41
N LEU A 77 -11.96 -10.92 2.98
CA LEU A 77 -10.80 -10.28 2.34
C LEU A 77 -9.55 -10.42 3.21
N GLU A 78 -8.47 -10.90 2.61
CA GLU A 78 -7.19 -11.02 3.27
C GLU A 78 -6.53 -9.66 3.50
N PRO A 79 -5.89 -9.45 4.66
CA PRO A 79 -5.04 -8.27 4.90
C PRO A 79 -3.90 -8.17 3.89
N MET A 80 -3.64 -6.98 3.36
CA MET A 80 -2.64 -6.75 2.30
C MET A 80 -1.81 -5.49 2.54
N THR A 81 -0.55 -5.52 2.10
CA THR A 81 0.34 -4.35 2.04
C THR A 81 0.52 -3.93 0.59
N TYR A 82 0.23 -2.67 0.26
CA TYR A 82 0.43 -2.11 -1.08
C TYR A 82 1.62 -1.16 -1.07
N VAL A 83 2.67 -1.50 -1.82
CA VAL A 83 3.89 -0.67 -1.95
C VAL A 83 3.84 0.09 -3.27
N PHE A 84 3.96 1.41 -3.22
CA PHE A 84 3.84 2.31 -4.36
C PHE A 84 5.17 2.96 -4.72
N GLY A 85 5.31 3.35 -5.99
CA GLY A 85 6.51 4.01 -6.47
C GLY A 85 6.38 4.62 -7.86
N LYS A 86 7.41 5.39 -8.23
CA LYS A 86 7.49 6.10 -9.51
C LYS A 86 7.91 5.19 -10.67
N SER A 87 8.37 3.99 -10.37
CA SER A 87 8.71 2.93 -11.31
C SER A 87 8.62 1.55 -10.63
N ALA A 88 8.61 0.48 -11.42
CA ALA A 88 8.69 -0.87 -10.86
C ALA A 88 9.99 -1.09 -10.04
N THR A 89 11.10 -0.51 -10.49
CA THR A 89 12.39 -0.59 -9.78
C THR A 89 12.36 0.14 -8.42
N ASP A 90 11.65 1.27 -8.32
CA ASP A 90 11.43 1.99 -7.06
C ASP A 90 10.64 1.13 -6.07
N VAL A 91 9.52 0.55 -6.53
CA VAL A 91 8.69 -0.36 -5.73
C VAL A 91 9.48 -1.56 -5.23
N VAL A 92 10.24 -2.23 -6.11
CA VAL A 92 11.06 -3.40 -5.72
C VAL A 92 12.14 -3.00 -4.70
N ARG A 93 12.78 -1.83 -4.85
CA ARG A 93 13.76 -1.35 -3.86
C ARG A 93 13.13 -1.12 -2.49
N LYS A 94 11.93 -0.54 -2.42
CA LYS A 94 11.18 -0.35 -1.16
C LYS A 94 10.80 -1.70 -0.55
N ALA A 95 10.23 -2.61 -1.33
CA ALA A 95 9.84 -3.93 -0.88
C ALA A 95 11.03 -4.73 -0.33
N LEU A 96 12.19 -4.70 -1.01
CA LEU A 96 13.40 -5.37 -0.53
C LEU A 96 13.94 -4.75 0.77
N ARG A 97 13.85 -3.43 0.94
CA ARG A 97 14.23 -2.78 2.21
C ARG A 97 13.33 -3.25 3.35
N ILE A 98 12.02 -3.29 3.13
CA ILE A 98 11.05 -3.79 4.12
C ILE A 98 11.37 -5.24 4.47
N ALA A 99 11.52 -6.11 3.47
CA ALA A 99 11.80 -7.53 3.68
C ALA A 99 13.09 -7.78 4.47
N ARG A 100 14.16 -7.02 4.18
CA ARG A 100 15.42 -7.11 4.95
C ARG A 100 15.25 -6.66 6.40
N SER A 101 14.50 -5.57 6.63
CA SER A 101 14.21 -5.08 7.97
C SER A 101 13.19 -5.93 8.74
N TYR A 102 12.45 -6.80 8.05
CA TYR A 102 11.49 -7.73 8.65
C TYR A 102 12.17 -9.01 9.14
N ILE A 103 13.18 -9.50 8.40
CA ILE A 103 13.90 -10.74 8.71
C ILE A 103 15.07 -10.49 9.69
N GLY A 104 15.68 -9.31 9.65
CA GLY A 104 16.77 -8.90 10.54
C GLY A 104 16.29 -8.29 11.84
#